data_AF-A0A5P0JIN9-F1
#
_entry.id   AF-A0A5P0JIN9-F1
#
_cell.length_a   1.000
_cell.length_b   1.000
_cell.length_c   1.000
_cell.angle_alpha   90.00
_cell.angle_beta   90.00
_cell.angle_gamma   90.00
#
_symmetry.space_group_name_H-M   'P 1'
#
loop_
_entity.id
_entity.type
_entity.pdbx_description
1 polymer ?
#
loop_
_entity_poly.entity_id
_entity_poly.type
_entity_poly.pdbx_seq_one_letter_code
_entity_poly.pdbx_strand_id
1 'polypeptide(L)' 'GMYVISRVSETGSIFFADGTPRKIDFTLSLTRVDESLAALYGDIGKQAESLIGKAGSMATRFTGMTGAG' A
#
# COMPACT_ATOMS: atom_id res chain seq x y z
N GLY A 1 6.06 6.87 -12.83
CA GLY A 1 6.24 5.62 -12.08
C GLY A 1 6.34 5.93 -10.61
N MET A 2 5.84 5.03 -9.76
CA MET A 2 5.82 5.19 -8.31
C MET A 2 7.21 5.02 -7.69
N TYR A 3 7.55 5.85 -6.70
CA TYR A 3 8.78 5.75 -5.90
C TYR A 3 8.45 5.93 -4.43
N VAL A 4 9.13 5.19 -3.57
CA VAL A 4 9.04 5.32 -2.11
C VAL A 4 10.34 5.92 -1.59
N ILE A 5 10.23 6.88 -0.68
CA ILE A 5 11.39 7.40 0.05
C ILE A 5 11.86 6.31 1.01
N SER A 6 13.03 5.75 0.76
CA SER A 6 13.63 4.73 1.63
C SER A 6 14.56 5.34 2.67
N ARG A 7 15.09 6.54 2.41
CA ARG A 7 15.91 7.27 3.38
C ARG A 7 15.86 8.77 3.16
N VAL A 8 15.89 9.49 4.27
CA VAL A 8 16.17 10.93 4.34
C VAL A 8 17.44 11.12 5.16
N SER A 9 18.38 11.91 4.63
CA SER A 9 19.55 12.37 5.38
C SER A 9 19.61 13.88 5.30
N GLU A 10 19.80 14.53 6.43
CA GLU A 10 19.77 15.98 6.55
C GLU A 10 21.04 16.49 7.24
N THR A 11 21.55 17.63 6.79
CA THR A 11 22.65 18.34 7.42
C THR A 11 22.33 19.83 7.47
N GLY A 12 22.10 20.32 8.68
CA GLY A 12 21.99 21.75 8.96
C GLY A 12 23.36 22.42 8.88
N SER A 13 23.41 23.61 8.28
CA SER A 13 24.58 24.47 8.24
C SER A 13 24.16 25.94 8.38
N ILE A 14 25.11 26.80 8.75
CA ILE A 14 24.88 28.22 9.01
C ILE A 14 23.80 28.39 10.10
N PHE A 15 24.20 28.44 11.36
CA PHE A 15 23.24 28.48 12.47
C PHE A 15 22.97 29.91 12.94
N PHE A 16 21.73 30.18 13.36
CA PHE A 16 21.42 31.35 14.19
C PHE A 16 22.06 31.21 15.57
N ALA A 17 22.06 32.29 16.36
CA ALA A 17 22.60 32.29 17.72
C ALA A 17 21.86 31.32 18.67
N ASP A 18 20.61 30.97 18.35
CA ASP A 18 19.81 29.99 19.08
C ASP A 18 20.08 28.53 18.65
N GLY A 19 21.01 28.31 17.71
CA GLY A 19 21.35 26.99 17.20
C GLY A 19 20.41 26.45 16.11
N THR A 20 19.44 27.23 15.65
CA THR A 20 18.57 26.82 14.54
C THR A 20 19.31 26.93 13.20
N PRO A 21 19.34 25.88 12.35
CA PRO A 21 19.99 25.95 11.05
C PRO A 21 19.26 26.90 10.09
N ARG A 22 20.01 27.79 9.43
CA ARG A 22 19.51 28.69 8.38
C ARG A 22 19.55 28.05 7.00
N LYS A 23 20.46 27.09 6.82
CA LYS A 23 20.57 26.29 5.61
C LYS A 23 20.47 24.82 5.99
N ILE A 24 19.71 24.07 5.20
CA ILE A 24 19.57 22.63 5.36
C ILE A 24 19.87 22.00 4.00
N ASP A 25 20.93 21.20 3.95
CA ASP A 25 21.23 20.34 2.81
C ASP A 25 20.68 18.95 3.12
N PHE A 26 19.90 18.37 2.21
CA PHE A 26 19.32 17.04 2.40
C PHE A 26 19.54 16.16 1.18
N THR A 27 19.59 14.85 1.42
CA THR A 27 19.66 13.81 0.39
C THR A 27 18.52 12.83 0.61
N LEU A 28 17.76 12.58 -0.47
CA LEU A 28 16.69 11.58 -0.50
C LEU A 28 17.16 10.36 -1.28
N SER A 29 17.03 9.18 -0.68
CA SER A 29 17.17 7.92 -1.40
C SER A 29 15.78 7.42 -1.76
N LEU A 30 15.57 7.15 -3.05
CA LEU A 30 14.29 6.70 -3.59
C LEU A 30 14.43 5.27 -4.10
N THR A 31 13.43 4.45 -3.82
CA THR A 31 13.31 3.11 -4.39
C THR A 31 12.14 3.11 -5.35
N ARG A 32 12.38 2.72 -6.61
CA ARG A 32 11.33 2.59 -7.62
C ARG A 32 10.44 1.41 -7.26
N VAL A 33 9.13 1.63 -7.28
CA VAL A 33 8.15 0.55 -7.17
C VAL A 33 7.92 -0.02 -8.56
N ASP A 34 8.05 -1.33 -8.70
CA ASP A 34 7.61 -2.03 -9.91
C ASP A 34 6.09 -2.22 -9.83
N GLU A 35 5.37 -1.62 -10.78
CA GLU A 35 3.91 -1.68 -10.88
C GLU A 35 3.41 -3.12 -11.03
N SER A 36 4.20 -4.02 -11.61
CA SER A 36 3.81 -5.43 -11.75
C SER A 36 3.59 -6.10 -10.39
N LEU A 37 4.44 -5.82 -9.39
CA LEU A 37 4.30 -6.38 -8.05
C LEU A 37 3.12 -5.75 -7.28
N ALA A 38 2.95 -4.44 -7.38
CA ALA A 38 1.83 -3.75 -6.73
C ALA A 38 0.47 -4.20 -7.32
N ALA A 39 0.41 -4.43 -8.62
CA ALA A 39 -0.78 -4.97 -9.30
C ALA A 39 -1.12 -6.39 -8.81
N LEU A 40 -0.11 -7.25 -8.61
CA LEU A 40 -0.33 -8.62 -8.10
C LEU A 40 -0.92 -8.64 -6.68
N TYR A 41 -0.43 -7.79 -5.76
CA TYR A 41 -1.02 -7.69 -4.41
C TYR A 41 -2.44 -7.11 -4.43
N GLY A 42 -2.71 -6.14 -5.32
CA GLY A 42 -4.05 -5.59 -5.49
C GLY A 42 -5.05 -6.61 -6.07
N ASP A 43 -4.59 -7.53 -6.91
CA ASP A 43 -5.43 -8.55 -7.53
C ASP A 43 -5.73 -9.73 -6.58
N ILE A 44 -4.79 -10.13 -5.72
CA ILE A 44 -5.03 -11.17 -4.70
C ILE A 44 -6.19 -10.78 -3.77
N GLY A 45 -6.27 -9.52 -3.34
CA GLY A 45 -7.38 -9.02 -2.50
C GLY A 45 -8.73 -9.14 -3.23
N LYS A 46 -8.79 -8.74 -4.50
CA LYS A 46 -9.99 -8.86 -5.33
C LYS A 46 -10.38 -10.30 -5.62
N GLN A 47 -9.38 -11.18 -5.79
CA GLN A 47 -9.60 -12.61 -5.99
C GLN A 47 -10.18 -13.24 -4.71
N ALA A 48 -9.70 -12.87 -3.53
CA ALA A 48 -10.24 -13.34 -2.25
C ALA A 48 -11.69 -12.90 -2.03
N GLU A 49 -12.02 -11.63 -2.29
CA GLU A 49 -13.40 -11.12 -2.25
C GLU A 49 -14.32 -11.88 -3.23
N SER A 50 -13.83 -12.16 -4.45
CA SER A 50 -14.57 -12.95 -5.44
C SER A 50 -14.85 -14.37 -4.95
N LEU A 51 -13.88 -15.02 -4.31
CA LEU A 51 -14.05 -16.38 -3.76
C LEU A 51 -15.07 -16.39 -2.61
N ILE A 52 -15.03 -15.40 -1.72
CA ILE A 52 -15.99 -15.27 -0.61
C ILE A 52 -17.41 -15.02 -1.15
N GLY A 53 -17.56 -14.14 -2.14
CA GLY A 53 -18.85 -13.87 -2.79
C GLY A 53 -19.41 -15.10 -3.52
N LYS A 54 -18.55 -15.89 -4.16
CA LYS A 54 -18.93 -17.18 -4.78
C LYS A 54 -19.34 -18.22 -3.74
N ALA A 55 -18.61 -18.34 -2.64
CA ALA A 55 -18.95 -19.27 -1.55
C ALA A 55 -20.29 -18.89 -0.89
N GLY A 56 -20.51 -17.61 -0.62
CA GLY A 56 -21.78 -17.11 -0.06
C GLY A 56 -22.96 -17.34 -1.00
N SER A 57 -22.80 -17.06 -2.30
CA SER A 57 -23.88 -17.29 -3.28
C SER A 57 -24.20 -18.78 -3.48
N MET A 58 -23.22 -19.67 -3.37
CA MET A 58 -23.43 -21.12 -3.38
C MET A 58 -24.15 -21.62 -2.14
N ALA A 59 -23.79 -21.11 -0.95
CA ALA A 59 -24.48 -21.44 0.30
C ALA A 59 -25.96 -21.04 0.25
N THR A 60 -26.26 -19.81 -0.18
CA THR A 60 -27.65 -19.34 -0.33
C THR A 60 -28.47 -20.18 -1.31
N ARG A 61 -27.87 -20.59 -2.43
CA ARG A 61 -28.54 -21.48 -3.40
C ARG A 61 -28.84 -22.85 -2.80
N PHE A 62 -27.90 -23.42 -2.04
CA PHE A 62 -28.09 -24.72 -1.40
C PHE A 62 -29.18 -24.66 -0.32
N THR A 63 -29.14 -23.64 0.55
CA THR A 63 -30.16 -23.43 1.59
C THR A 63 -31.55 -23.17 0.98
N GLY A 64 -31.63 -22.41 -0.10
CA GLY A 64 -32.88 -22.16 -0.83
C GLY A 64 -33.47 -23.41 -1.49
N MET A 65 -32.63 -24.38 -1.85
CA MET A 65 -33.07 -25.65 -2.43
C MET A 65 -33.51 -26.67 -1.36
N THR A 66 -32.93 -26.59 -0.15
CA THR A 66 -33.30 -27.48 0.98
C THR A 66 -34.43 -26.95 1.84
N GLY A 67 -34.74 -25.65 1.79
CA GLY A 67 -35.83 -25.02 2.56
C GLY A 67 -37.19 -24.95 1.85
N ALA A 68 -37.27 -25.42 0.60
CA ALA A 68 -38.50 -25.44 -0.20
C ALA A 68 -39.18 -26.84 -0.24
N GLY A 69 -38.82 -27.73 0.69
CA GLY A 69 -39.45 -29.04 0.88
C GLY A 69 -40.52 -29.03 1.96
#